data_AF-A0A059DQZ3-F1
#
_entry.id   AF-A0A059DQZ3-F1
#
_cell.length_a   1.000
_cell.length_b   1.000
_cell.length_c   1.000
_cell.angle_alpha   90.00
_cell.angle_beta   90.00
_cell.angle_gamma   90.00
#
_symmetry.space_group_name_H-M   'P 1'
#
loop_
_entity.id
_entity.type
_entity.pdbx_description
1 polymer ?
#
loop_
_entity_poly.entity_id
_entity_poly.type
_entity_poly.pdbx_seq_one_letter_code
_entity_poly.pdbx_strand_id
1 'polypeptide(L)'
;MIPAALMEALRQRYDEPQRHYHTWVHIEALLGHYRRWVRHLKRPEPVLWALYWHDAVYDPQAKDNEEQSAQLLEREAAGHVPPHDIGFAATIIRATTTHTGPEGLPAQDAGDLALFLDMDLSILGAPEPVYDQYERDIRAEYSFVPADAYRAGRGAILEGFLSRPRLYFTDIAHAEWDTAARANLARALRALEQGS
;
A
#
# COMPACT_ATOMS: atom_id res chain seq x y z
N MET A 1 -4.82 16.03 14.73
CA MET A 1 -3.52 15.38 15.07
C MET A 1 -3.80 14.02 15.65
N ILE A 2 -3.06 12.99 15.26
CA ILE A 2 -3.27 11.63 15.77
C ILE A 2 -2.77 11.54 17.22
N PRO A 3 -3.58 11.05 18.18
CA PRO A 3 -3.16 10.86 19.57
C PRO A 3 -1.90 10.00 19.70
N ALA A 4 -1.00 10.38 20.62
CA ALA A 4 0.27 9.68 20.82
C ALA A 4 0.09 8.18 21.20
N ALA A 5 -0.97 7.86 21.97
CA ALA A 5 -1.27 6.48 22.35
C ALA A 5 -1.65 5.61 21.13
N LEU A 6 -2.38 6.16 20.15
CA LEU A 6 -2.72 5.43 18.92
C LEU A 6 -1.46 5.25 18.05
N MET A 7 -0.61 6.27 17.96
CA MET A 7 0.66 6.17 17.25
C MET A 7 1.58 5.07 17.83
N GLU A 8 1.64 4.97 19.16
CA GLU A 8 2.41 3.93 19.84
C GLU A 8 1.84 2.53 19.56
N ALA A 9 0.52 2.37 19.66
CA ALA A 9 -0.15 1.10 19.36
C ALA A 9 0.08 0.66 17.89
N LEU A 10 0.05 1.59 16.94
CA LEU A 10 0.38 1.31 15.54
C LEU A 10 1.82 0.85 15.40
N ARG A 11 2.80 1.53 16.00
CA ARG A 11 4.20 1.11 15.95
C ARG A 11 4.39 -0.32 16.44
N GLN A 12 3.71 -0.71 17.52
CA GLN A 12 3.75 -2.07 18.05
C GLN A 12 3.19 -3.10 17.06
N ARG A 13 2.10 -2.78 16.35
CA ARG A 13 1.53 -3.64 15.28
C ARG A 13 2.51 -3.81 14.11
N TYR A 14 3.16 -2.73 13.70
CA TYR A 14 4.14 -2.76 12.62
C TYR A 14 5.48 -3.43 13.00
N ASP A 15 5.67 -3.79 14.28
CA ASP A 15 6.84 -4.51 14.81
C ASP A 15 6.58 -6.03 14.98
N GLU A 16 5.42 -6.52 14.53
CA GLU A 16 5.09 -7.95 14.56
C GLU A 16 6.11 -8.78 13.75
N PRO A 17 6.57 -9.94 14.26
CA PRO A 17 7.75 -10.64 13.74
C PRO A 17 7.56 -11.25 12.35
N GLN A 18 6.32 -11.43 11.89
CA GLN A 18 6.04 -11.92 10.54
C GLN A 18 6.20 -10.85 9.46
N ARG A 19 6.32 -9.56 9.83
CA ARG A 19 6.45 -8.44 8.89
C ARG A 19 7.90 -8.24 8.50
N HIS A 20 8.18 -8.21 7.21
CA HIS A 20 9.50 -7.86 6.68
C HIS A 20 9.42 -6.62 5.80
N TYR A 21 8.42 -6.56 4.93
CA TYR A 21 8.14 -5.38 4.11
C TYR A 21 7.13 -4.45 4.80
N HIS A 22 6.04 -5.02 5.32
CA HIS A 22 4.92 -4.28 5.92
C HIS A 22 5.23 -3.82 7.34
N THR A 23 6.35 -3.11 7.51
CA THR A 23 6.90 -2.59 8.76
C THR A 23 6.76 -1.06 8.84
N TRP A 24 7.26 -0.45 9.92
CA TRP A 24 7.27 1.01 10.03
C TRP A 24 8.09 1.71 8.93
N VAL A 25 9.05 1.02 8.30
CA VAL A 25 9.83 1.56 7.19
C VAL A 25 8.94 1.86 5.97
N HIS A 26 7.95 1.01 5.69
CA HIS A 26 6.94 1.25 4.65
C HIS A 26 6.13 2.53 4.94
N ILE A 27 5.68 2.69 6.19
CA ILE A 27 4.97 3.89 6.64
C ILE A 27 5.82 5.15 6.46
N GLU A 28 7.11 5.10 6.77
CA GLU A 28 8.02 6.23 6.57
C GLU A 28 8.22 6.58 5.09
N ALA A 29 8.27 5.58 4.21
CA ALA A 29 8.32 5.80 2.76
C ALA A 29 7.05 6.52 2.27
N LEU A 30 5.87 6.02 2.65
CA LEU A 30 4.57 6.64 2.32
C LEU A 30 4.48 8.06 2.88
N LEU A 31 4.94 8.30 4.12
CA LEU A 31 4.99 9.66 4.69
C LEU A 31 5.92 10.59 3.91
N GLY A 32 7.02 10.07 3.35
CA GLY A 32 7.90 10.82 2.46
C GLY A 32 7.15 11.33 1.23
N HIS A 33 6.38 10.46 0.57
CA HIS A 33 5.54 10.84 -0.56
C HIS A 33 4.38 11.76 -0.17
N TYR A 34 3.70 11.46 0.94
CA TYR A 34 2.62 12.29 1.49
C TYR A 34 3.08 13.73 1.70
N ARG A 35 4.24 13.95 2.34
CA ARG A 35 4.78 15.30 2.56
C ARG A 35 5.05 16.07 1.26
N ARG A 36 5.47 15.37 0.20
CA ARG A 36 5.70 15.96 -1.13
C ARG A 36 4.37 16.34 -1.81
N TRP A 37 3.32 15.55 -1.59
CA TRP A 37 2.08 15.62 -2.36
C TRP A 37 0.87 16.16 -1.59
N VAL A 38 0.98 16.43 -0.29
CA VAL A 38 -0.11 16.93 0.55
C VAL A 38 -0.80 18.19 -0.01
N ARG A 39 -0.04 19.04 -0.72
CA ARG A 39 -0.57 20.23 -1.41
C ARG A 39 -1.55 19.92 -2.56
N HIS A 40 -1.52 18.70 -3.09
CA HIS A 40 -2.41 18.23 -4.14
C HIS A 40 -3.68 17.59 -3.57
N LEU A 41 -3.66 17.18 -2.29
CA LEU A 41 -4.81 16.60 -1.60
C LEU A 41 -5.88 17.66 -1.29
N LYS A 42 -7.15 17.28 -1.42
CA LYS A 42 -8.29 18.12 -1.03
C LYS A 42 -8.69 17.90 0.42
N ARG A 43 -8.57 16.67 0.91
CA ARG A 43 -8.87 16.21 2.27
C ARG A 43 -7.66 15.47 2.83
N PRO A 44 -6.60 16.19 3.25
CA PRO A 44 -5.36 15.59 3.71
C PRO A 44 -5.49 14.78 5.01
N GLU A 45 -6.48 15.09 5.86
CA GLU A 45 -6.68 14.40 7.14
C GLU A 45 -7.12 12.93 6.98
N PRO A 46 -8.21 12.58 6.27
CA PRO A 46 -8.58 11.17 6.08
C PRO A 46 -7.50 10.36 5.34
N VAL A 47 -6.77 10.97 4.42
CA VAL A 47 -5.64 10.33 3.72
C VAL A 47 -4.50 10.00 4.69
N LEU A 48 -4.18 10.93 5.61
CA LEU A 48 -3.15 10.69 6.62
C LEU A 48 -3.56 9.58 7.59
N TRP A 49 -4.83 9.54 8.00
CA TRP A 49 -5.35 8.45 8.82
C TRP A 49 -5.33 7.11 8.07
N ALA A 50 -5.76 7.07 6.80
CA ALA A 50 -5.66 5.85 6.00
C ALA A 50 -4.20 5.36 5.88
N LEU A 51 -3.25 6.27 5.69
CA LEU A 51 -1.81 5.96 5.58
C LEU A 51 -1.30 5.18 6.78
N TYR A 52 -1.61 5.63 7.99
CA TYR A 52 -1.12 4.96 9.19
C TYR A 52 -1.82 3.62 9.48
N TRP A 53 -3.04 3.42 9.00
CA TRP A 53 -3.84 2.24 9.35
C TRP A 53 -3.94 1.18 8.25
N HIS A 54 -3.58 1.46 6.99
CA HIS A 54 -3.90 0.57 5.86
C HIS A 54 -3.43 -0.89 6.05
N ASP A 55 -2.25 -1.07 6.65
CA ASP A 55 -1.67 -2.39 6.99
C ASP A 55 -1.54 -2.63 8.52
N ALA A 56 -2.32 -1.91 9.33
CA ALA A 56 -2.23 -2.02 10.79
C ALA A 56 -2.63 -3.42 11.29
N VAL A 57 -3.45 -4.15 10.54
CA VAL A 57 -3.68 -5.59 10.69
C VAL A 57 -3.02 -6.30 9.52
N TYR A 58 -2.16 -7.29 9.81
CA TYR A 58 -1.45 -8.04 8.78
C TYR A 58 -1.11 -9.46 9.24
N ASP A 59 -1.81 -10.42 8.63
CA ASP A 59 -1.41 -11.82 8.61
C ASP A 59 -1.29 -12.25 7.14
N PRO A 60 -0.09 -12.65 6.66
CA PRO A 60 0.09 -13.04 5.26
C PRO A 60 -0.71 -14.29 4.86
N GLN A 61 -1.28 -15.03 5.81
CA GLN A 61 -2.19 -16.16 5.56
C GLN A 61 -3.68 -15.75 5.49
N ALA A 62 -4.03 -14.55 5.97
CA ALA A 62 -5.38 -14.03 5.95
C ALA A 62 -5.72 -13.36 4.61
N LYS A 63 -7.02 -13.15 4.36
CA LYS A 63 -7.54 -12.54 3.11
C LYS A 63 -8.33 -11.26 3.33
N ASP A 64 -8.46 -10.83 4.57
CA ASP A 64 -9.32 -9.76 5.03
C ASP A 64 -8.53 -8.71 5.84
N ASN A 65 -7.19 -8.68 5.68
CA ASN A 65 -6.31 -7.74 6.37
C ASN A 65 -6.77 -6.29 6.17
N GLU A 66 -7.06 -5.88 4.94
CA GLU A 66 -7.46 -4.50 4.63
C GLU A 66 -8.82 -4.16 5.24
N GLU A 67 -9.76 -5.11 5.25
CA GLU A 67 -11.05 -4.91 5.91
C GLU A 67 -10.88 -4.80 7.43
N GLN A 68 -10.05 -5.64 8.04
CA GLN A 68 -9.77 -5.58 9.47
C GLN A 68 -9.04 -4.28 9.86
N SER A 69 -8.11 -3.82 9.03
CA SER A 69 -7.43 -2.52 9.15
C SER A 69 -8.41 -1.35 9.04
N ALA A 70 -9.34 -1.39 8.08
CA ALA A 70 -10.37 -0.38 7.92
C ALA A 70 -11.32 -0.32 9.13
N GLN A 71 -11.78 -1.47 9.62
CA GLN A 71 -12.62 -1.55 10.83
C GLN A 71 -11.86 -1.12 12.09
N LEU A 72 -10.55 -1.39 12.18
CA LEU A 72 -9.71 -0.90 13.25
C LEU A 72 -9.66 0.62 13.25
N LEU A 73 -9.42 1.22 12.08
CA LEU A 73 -9.46 2.68 11.91
C LEU A 73 -10.82 3.25 12.29
N GLU A 74 -11.93 2.65 11.86
CA GLU A 74 -13.29 3.13 12.18
C GLU A 74 -13.52 3.20 13.69
N ARG A 75 -13.02 2.21 14.45
CA ARG A 75 -13.12 2.18 15.92
C ARG A 75 -12.18 3.19 16.58
N GLU A 76 -10.92 3.24 16.17
CA GLU A 76 -9.89 4.05 16.83
C GLU A 76 -9.94 5.53 16.46
N ALA A 77 -10.48 5.88 15.29
CA ALA A 77 -10.66 7.27 14.87
C ALA A 77 -11.93 7.92 15.46
N ALA A 78 -12.83 7.11 16.04
CA ALA A 78 -14.07 7.60 16.63
C ALA A 78 -13.79 8.62 17.74
N GLY A 79 -14.41 9.81 17.64
CA GLY A 79 -14.19 10.91 18.58
C GLY A 79 -12.92 11.73 18.33
N HIS A 80 -12.07 11.33 17.38
CA HIS A 80 -10.89 12.10 16.95
C HIS A 80 -11.08 12.76 15.58
N VAL A 81 -11.89 12.15 14.71
CA VAL A 81 -12.11 12.58 13.33
C VAL A 81 -13.62 12.62 13.04
N PRO A 82 -14.11 13.54 12.18
CA PRO A 82 -15.51 13.54 11.77
C PRO A 82 -15.93 12.23 11.08
N PRO A 83 -17.16 11.71 11.29
CA PRO A 83 -17.58 10.42 10.72
C PRO A 83 -17.43 10.29 9.20
N HIS A 84 -17.62 11.37 8.45
CA HIS A 84 -17.48 11.38 7.00
C HIS A 84 -16.01 11.28 6.53
N ASP A 85 -15.05 11.74 7.33
CA ASP A 85 -13.62 11.55 7.09
C ASP A 85 -13.19 10.14 7.49
N ILE A 86 -13.73 9.59 8.58
CA ILE A 86 -13.51 8.19 8.98
C ILE A 86 -13.96 7.24 7.85
N GLY A 87 -15.19 7.43 7.34
CA GLY A 87 -15.72 6.60 6.27
C GLY A 87 -14.90 6.68 4.97
N PHE A 88 -14.38 7.87 4.64
CA PHE A 88 -13.49 8.02 3.49
C PHE A 88 -12.12 7.38 3.72
N ALA A 89 -11.51 7.55 4.89
CA ALA A 89 -10.25 6.88 5.25
C ALA A 89 -10.37 5.35 5.19
N ALA A 90 -11.46 4.78 5.72
CA ALA A 90 -11.74 3.36 5.63
C ALA A 90 -11.97 2.90 4.18
N THR A 91 -12.58 3.74 3.32
CA THR A 91 -12.70 3.48 1.88
C THR A 91 -11.34 3.43 1.19
N ILE A 92 -10.42 4.34 1.56
CA ILE A 92 -9.05 4.34 1.05
C ILE A 92 -8.34 3.04 1.41
N ILE A 93 -8.40 2.60 2.67
CA ILE A 93 -7.79 1.34 3.11
C ILE A 93 -8.35 0.17 2.31
N ARG A 94 -9.67 0.01 2.22
CA ARG A 94 -10.31 -1.08 1.46
C ARG A 94 -9.92 -1.11 -0.02
N ALA A 95 -9.65 0.05 -0.62
CA ALA A 95 -9.23 0.14 -2.01
C ALA A 95 -7.81 -0.42 -2.27
N THR A 96 -6.98 -0.59 -1.24
CA THR A 96 -5.64 -1.19 -1.37
C THR A 96 -5.69 -2.69 -1.70
N THR A 97 -6.75 -3.42 -1.32
CA THR A 97 -6.90 -4.85 -1.63
C THR A 97 -6.71 -5.16 -3.12
N THR A 98 -7.30 -4.34 -4.00
CA THR A 98 -7.20 -4.50 -5.46
C THR A 98 -6.39 -3.39 -6.11
N HIS A 99 -5.97 -2.39 -5.33
CA HIS A 99 -5.44 -1.12 -5.79
C HIS A 99 -6.34 -0.50 -6.87
N THR A 100 -7.63 -0.38 -6.58
CA THR A 100 -8.64 0.27 -7.43
C THR A 100 -9.69 0.96 -6.56
N GLY A 101 -10.15 2.14 -6.97
CA GLY A 101 -11.19 2.86 -6.23
C GLY A 101 -12.63 2.42 -6.59
N PRO A 102 -13.60 2.59 -5.68
CA PRO A 102 -15.00 2.35 -5.97
C PRO A 102 -15.55 3.35 -6.99
N GLU A 103 -16.51 2.89 -7.79
CA GLU A 103 -17.21 3.74 -8.76
C GLU A 103 -18.08 4.79 -8.05
N GLY A 104 -18.22 5.97 -8.66
CA GLY A 104 -19.14 7.01 -8.19
C GLY A 104 -18.65 7.84 -6.99
N LEU A 105 -17.38 7.73 -6.58
CA LEU A 105 -16.80 8.66 -5.61
C LEU A 105 -16.88 10.12 -6.11
N PRO A 106 -17.13 11.10 -5.21
CA PRO A 106 -16.98 12.50 -5.55
C PRO A 106 -15.60 12.77 -6.17
N ALA A 107 -15.52 13.61 -7.20
CA ALA A 107 -14.29 13.82 -7.96
C ALA A 107 -13.07 14.19 -7.09
N GLN A 108 -13.30 14.96 -6.01
CA GLN A 108 -12.26 15.31 -5.04
C GLN A 108 -11.74 14.09 -4.26
N ASP A 109 -12.63 13.19 -3.84
CA ASP A 109 -12.30 11.99 -3.07
C ASP A 109 -11.63 10.95 -3.97
N ALA A 110 -12.09 10.84 -5.23
CA ALA A 110 -11.45 10.01 -6.24
C ALA A 110 -9.99 10.45 -6.53
N GLY A 111 -9.74 11.77 -6.57
CA GLY A 111 -8.39 12.32 -6.74
C GLY A 111 -7.46 12.03 -5.56
N ASP A 112 -7.96 12.20 -4.33
CA ASP A 112 -7.20 11.92 -3.11
C ASP A 112 -6.92 10.42 -2.93
N LEU A 113 -7.90 9.56 -3.27
CA LEU A 113 -7.74 8.12 -3.31
C LEU A 113 -6.69 7.70 -4.35
N ALA A 114 -6.75 8.26 -5.56
CA ALA A 114 -5.76 7.99 -6.60
C ALA A 114 -4.34 8.33 -6.14
N LEU A 115 -4.15 9.47 -5.48
CA LEU A 115 -2.86 9.84 -4.88
C LEU A 115 -2.42 8.84 -3.80
N PHE A 116 -3.35 8.36 -2.96
CA PHE A 116 -3.02 7.35 -1.96
C PHE A 116 -2.56 6.03 -2.57
N LEU A 117 -3.33 5.49 -3.52
CA LEU A 117 -2.98 4.23 -4.19
C LEU A 117 -1.65 4.35 -4.94
N ASP A 118 -1.35 5.52 -5.52
CA ASP A 118 -0.04 5.76 -6.12
C ASP A 118 1.08 5.74 -5.09
N MET A 119 0.90 6.36 -3.91
CA MET A 119 1.90 6.32 -2.83
C MET A 119 2.15 4.90 -2.33
N ASP A 120 1.10 4.10 -2.20
CA ASP A 120 1.20 2.69 -1.78
C ASP A 120 1.93 1.84 -2.83
N LEU A 121 1.66 2.08 -4.12
CA LEU A 121 2.36 1.43 -5.24
C LEU A 121 3.76 1.99 -5.54
N SER A 122 4.21 3.03 -4.83
CA SER A 122 5.46 3.75 -5.14
C SER A 122 6.70 2.85 -5.11
N ILE A 123 6.67 1.78 -4.30
CA ILE A 123 7.76 0.79 -4.21
C ILE A 123 8.06 0.17 -5.57
N LEU A 124 7.07 0.01 -6.44
CA LEU A 124 7.28 -0.57 -7.77
C LEU A 124 8.26 0.27 -8.58
N GLY A 125 8.16 1.60 -8.50
CA GLY A 125 9.05 2.55 -9.17
C GLY A 125 10.34 2.89 -8.43
N ALA A 126 10.64 2.22 -7.31
CA ALA A 126 11.83 2.50 -6.52
C ALA A 126 13.14 2.14 -7.27
N PRO A 127 14.29 2.70 -6.86
CA PRO A 127 15.59 2.28 -7.39
C PRO A 127 15.79 0.77 -7.28
N GLU A 128 16.45 0.17 -8.27
CA GLU A 128 16.60 -1.29 -8.41
C GLU A 128 17.02 -2.01 -7.11
N PRO A 129 18.03 -1.55 -6.35
CA PRO A 129 18.43 -2.24 -5.11
C PRO A 129 17.35 -2.23 -4.02
N VAL A 130 16.50 -1.19 -4.00
CA VAL A 130 15.39 -1.06 -3.06
C VAL A 130 14.26 -2.01 -3.45
N TYR A 131 13.92 -2.06 -4.73
CA TYR A 131 12.92 -3.01 -5.25
C TYR A 131 13.34 -4.47 -5.01
N ASP A 132 14.63 -4.77 -5.15
CA ASP A 132 15.15 -6.12 -4.89
C ASP A 132 15.08 -6.52 -3.42
N GLN A 133 15.25 -5.55 -2.51
CA GLN A 133 15.03 -5.79 -1.10
C GLN A 133 13.54 -6.05 -0.83
N TYR A 134 12.65 -5.27 -1.43
CA TYR A 134 11.21 -5.50 -1.37
C TYR A 134 10.82 -6.93 -1.81
N GLU A 135 11.32 -7.44 -2.94
CA GLU A 135 11.02 -8.82 -3.36
C GLU A 135 11.53 -9.87 -2.36
N ARG A 136 12.69 -9.63 -1.73
CA ARG A 136 13.22 -10.53 -0.68
C ARG A 136 12.36 -10.49 0.57
N ASP A 137 11.91 -9.31 0.98
CA ASP A 137 11.08 -9.13 2.17
C ASP A 137 9.69 -9.76 1.97
N ILE A 138 9.06 -9.55 0.80
CA ILE A 138 7.82 -10.26 0.44
C ILE A 138 8.05 -11.78 0.43
N ARG A 139 9.18 -12.26 -0.12
CA ARG A 139 9.46 -13.70 -0.08
C ARG A 139 9.57 -14.24 1.35
N ALA A 140 10.10 -13.45 2.29
CA ALA A 140 10.19 -13.82 3.70
C ALA A 140 8.82 -13.86 4.39
N GLU A 141 7.96 -12.87 4.13
CA GLU A 141 6.57 -12.84 4.66
C GLU A 141 5.75 -14.06 4.18
N TYR A 142 5.98 -14.51 2.95
CA TYR A 142 5.35 -15.70 2.37
C TYR A 142 6.25 -16.95 2.45
N SER A 143 7.17 -17.03 3.42
CA SER A 143 8.08 -18.18 3.58
C SER A 143 7.37 -19.51 3.82
N PHE A 144 6.16 -19.47 4.39
CA PHE A 144 5.29 -20.65 4.58
C PHE A 144 4.71 -21.19 3.27
N VAL A 145 4.72 -20.41 2.18
CA VAL A 145 4.25 -20.85 0.85
C VAL A 145 5.37 -21.65 0.16
N PRO A 146 5.09 -22.88 -0.32
CA PRO A 146 6.03 -23.68 -1.10
C PRO A 146 6.57 -22.90 -2.30
N ALA A 147 7.85 -23.09 -2.63
CA ALA A 147 8.55 -22.26 -3.61
C ALA A 147 7.83 -22.18 -4.96
N ASP A 148 7.36 -23.33 -5.49
CA ASP A 148 6.68 -23.38 -6.79
C ASP A 148 5.33 -22.64 -6.76
N ALA A 149 4.57 -22.79 -5.68
CA ALA A 149 3.31 -22.08 -5.49
C ALA A 149 3.53 -20.57 -5.31
N TYR A 150 4.59 -20.17 -4.61
CA TYR A 150 4.97 -18.76 -4.47
C TYR A 150 5.35 -18.16 -5.81
N ARG A 151 6.19 -18.84 -6.60
CA ARG A 151 6.60 -18.32 -7.93
C ARG A 151 5.40 -18.15 -8.85
N ALA A 152 4.48 -19.11 -8.87
CA ALA A 152 3.24 -19.01 -9.64
C ALA A 152 2.35 -17.84 -9.16
N GLY A 153 2.10 -17.74 -7.85
CA GLY A 153 1.25 -16.69 -7.27
C GLY A 153 1.84 -15.29 -7.42
N ARG A 154 3.14 -15.13 -7.10
CA ARG A 154 3.85 -13.86 -7.26
C ARG A 154 3.94 -13.48 -8.74
N GLY A 155 4.25 -14.41 -9.63
CA GLY A 155 4.26 -14.19 -11.08
C GLY A 155 2.93 -13.62 -11.58
N ALA A 156 1.80 -14.23 -11.19
CA ALA A 156 0.47 -13.74 -11.56
C ALA A 156 0.18 -12.31 -11.06
N ILE A 157 0.66 -11.94 -9.86
CA ILE A 157 0.55 -10.56 -9.34
C ILE A 157 1.35 -9.59 -10.22
N LEU A 158 2.61 -9.91 -10.52
CA LEU A 158 3.48 -9.05 -11.33
C LEU A 158 2.95 -8.89 -12.76
N GLU A 159 2.47 -9.98 -13.37
CA GLU A 159 1.80 -9.96 -14.68
C GLU A 159 0.53 -9.12 -14.64
N GLY A 160 -0.27 -9.25 -13.57
CA GLY A 160 -1.47 -8.44 -13.36
C GLY A 160 -1.16 -6.95 -13.36
N PHE A 161 -0.10 -6.52 -12.67
CA PHE A 161 0.35 -5.13 -12.74
C PHE A 161 0.85 -4.75 -14.14
N LEU A 162 1.74 -5.54 -14.75
CA LEU A 162 2.26 -5.26 -16.10
C LEU A 162 1.17 -5.13 -17.17
N SER A 163 0.07 -5.87 -17.02
CA SER A 163 -1.09 -5.84 -17.91
C SER A 163 -1.88 -4.53 -17.85
N ARG A 164 -1.73 -3.73 -16.78
CA ARG A 164 -2.43 -2.45 -16.66
C ARG A 164 -1.90 -1.48 -17.72
N PRO A 165 -2.78 -0.87 -18.55
CA PRO A 165 -2.38 0.16 -19.50
C PRO A 165 -1.67 1.34 -18.81
N ARG A 166 -2.06 1.60 -17.56
CA ARG A 166 -1.49 2.64 -16.72
C ARG A 166 -1.34 2.09 -15.29
N LEU A 167 -0.12 2.04 -14.77
CA LEU A 167 0.14 1.50 -13.43
C LEU A 167 -0.30 2.47 -12.34
N TYR A 168 0.03 3.75 -12.55
CA TYR A 168 -0.24 4.83 -11.61
C TYR A 168 -1.40 5.70 -12.08
N PHE A 169 -2.29 6.07 -11.18
CA PHE A 169 -3.53 6.79 -11.48
C PHE A 169 -3.26 8.24 -11.87
N THR A 170 -2.40 8.93 -11.12
CA THR A 170 -2.13 10.35 -11.33
C THR A 170 -1.02 10.59 -12.34
N ASP A 171 -1.03 11.76 -12.99
CA ASP A 171 0.04 12.15 -13.93
C ASP A 171 1.39 12.34 -13.24
N ILE A 172 1.37 12.78 -11.98
CA ILE A 172 2.59 13.00 -11.18
C ILE A 172 3.30 11.67 -10.94
N ALA A 173 2.58 10.68 -10.40
CA ALA A 173 3.13 9.35 -10.13
C ALA A 173 3.52 8.62 -11.41
N HIS A 174 2.69 8.67 -12.45
CA HIS A 174 2.98 8.04 -13.73
C HIS A 174 4.26 8.58 -14.36
N ALA A 175 4.43 9.89 -14.40
CA ALA A 175 5.64 10.51 -14.94
C ALA A 175 6.90 10.17 -14.12
N GLU A 176 6.76 10.05 -12.80
CA GLU A 176 7.90 9.77 -11.91
C GLU A 176 8.31 8.30 -11.91
N TRP A 177 7.35 7.37 -11.94
CA TRP A 177 7.58 5.98 -11.55
C TRP A 177 7.24 4.92 -12.60
N ASP A 178 6.39 5.19 -13.60
CA ASP A 178 5.84 4.13 -14.48
C ASP A 178 6.94 3.37 -15.24
N THR A 179 7.91 4.09 -15.81
CA THR A 179 9.02 3.46 -16.55
C THR A 179 9.88 2.56 -15.66
N ALA A 180 10.27 3.06 -14.48
CA ALA A 180 11.07 2.28 -13.52
C ALA A 180 10.28 1.08 -12.99
N ALA A 181 8.99 1.27 -12.70
CA ALA A 181 8.10 0.21 -12.23
C ALA A 181 7.98 -0.93 -13.23
N ARG A 182 7.76 -0.62 -14.51
CA ARG A 182 7.69 -1.65 -15.56
C ARG A 182 9.01 -2.41 -15.71
N ALA A 183 10.15 -1.72 -15.59
CA ALA A 183 11.46 -2.37 -15.65
C ALA A 183 11.67 -3.33 -14.47
N ASN A 184 11.34 -2.90 -13.25
CA ASN A 184 11.43 -3.70 -12.03
C ASN A 184 10.51 -4.93 -12.08
N LEU A 185 9.22 -4.72 -12.37
CA LEU A 185 8.22 -5.79 -12.48
C LEU A 185 8.65 -6.86 -13.51
N ALA A 186 9.10 -6.43 -14.71
CA ALA A 186 9.52 -7.35 -15.75
C ALA A 186 10.80 -8.11 -15.38
N ARG A 187 11.72 -7.48 -14.63
CA ARG A 187 12.94 -8.12 -14.14
C ARG A 187 12.65 -9.16 -13.06
N ALA A 188 11.78 -8.83 -12.11
CA ALA A 188 11.34 -9.77 -11.09
C ALA A 188 10.59 -10.96 -11.68
N LEU A 189 9.70 -10.72 -12.66
CA LEU A 189 8.99 -11.81 -13.35
C LEU A 189 9.98 -12.78 -14.03
N ARG A 190 10.96 -12.27 -14.78
CA ARG A 190 12.02 -13.12 -15.38
C ARG A 190 12.82 -13.90 -14.35
N ALA A 191 13.10 -13.32 -13.18
CA ALA A 191 13.82 -14.00 -12.12
C ALA A 191 13.02 -15.18 -11.53
N LEU A 192 11.69 -15.06 -11.43
CA LEU A 192 10.80 -16.14 -10.98
C LEU A 192 10.73 -17.28 -12.02
N GLU A 193 10.74 -16.97 -13.32
CA GLU A 193 10.73 -17.98 -14.39
C GLU A 193 12.02 -18.79 -14.46
N GLN A 194 13.17 -18.16 -14.14
CA GLN A 194 14.48 -18.77 -14.26
C GLN A 194 14.85 -19.69 -13.09
N GLY A 195 14.06 -19.71 -12.01
CA GLY A 195 14.23 -20.64 -10.89
C GLY A 195 15.64 -20.63 -10.30
N SER A 196 16.00 -19.57 -9.58
CA SER A 196 17.23 -19.56 -8.77
C SER A 196 17.02 -20.23 -7.42
#